data_AF-A0A328TNU2-F1
#
_entry.id   AF-A0A328TNU2-F1
#
_cell.length_a   1.000
_cell.length_b   1.000
_cell.length_c   1.000
_cell.angle_alpha   90.00
_cell.angle_beta   90.00
_cell.angle_gamma   90.00
#
_symmetry.space_group_name_H-M   'P 1'
#
loop_
_entity.id
_entity.type
_entity.pdbx_description
1 polymer ?
#
loop_
_entity_poly.entity_id
_entity_poly.type
_entity_poly.pdbx_seq_one_letter_code
_entity_poly.pdbx_strand_id
1 'polypeptide(L)'
;ARSESREALSALSLVLAANCYYSPDSEYMFEIMLPVEEMARCMGVLHVYESGRKAYDVLLNALRVLEQLDYVVVHRARDADSGQNKPMRIFLTESFFTSRGMSVEDIRTWLHKYRQWAVASGIAESVRDRYARHQLKMARLGINIDGHHSLKNRLKQIKRWVVSPELCAEKQRVTSDIERVLDGHAANLRQLRPAKGTDRFQNAWRRYAAGGELTMAMQMKLEQSVRAEHPQLNVSDAEKYYRLLLERAGVPLS
;
A
#
# COMPACT_ATOMS: atom_id res chain seq x y z
N ALA A 1 14.05 -22.56 -33.01
CA ALA A 1 14.47 -21.37 -32.24
C ALA A 1 13.52 -20.18 -32.43
N ARG A 2 13.57 -19.41 -33.53
CA ARG A 2 12.73 -18.18 -33.67
C ARG A 2 11.21 -18.46 -33.77
N SER A 3 10.80 -19.58 -34.37
CA SER A 3 9.41 -20.03 -34.41
C SER A 3 8.91 -20.43 -33.02
N GLU A 4 9.64 -21.32 -32.36
CA GLU A 4 9.37 -21.81 -31.00
C GLU A 4 9.25 -20.69 -29.96
N SER A 5 10.14 -19.69 -29.99
CA SER A 5 10.01 -18.52 -29.09
C SER A 5 8.75 -17.70 -29.38
N ARG A 6 8.35 -17.55 -30.64
CA ARG A 6 7.11 -16.83 -31.02
C ARG A 6 5.87 -17.62 -30.58
N GLU A 7 5.89 -18.93 -30.74
CA GLU A 7 4.82 -19.82 -30.28
C GLU A 7 4.68 -19.75 -28.76
N ALA A 8 5.78 -19.83 -28.01
CA ALA A 8 5.78 -19.69 -26.56
C ALA A 8 5.22 -18.34 -26.10
N LEU A 9 5.62 -17.23 -26.73
CA LEU A 9 5.09 -15.90 -26.42
C LEU A 9 3.60 -15.77 -26.73
N SER A 10 3.16 -16.36 -27.84
CA SER A 10 1.74 -16.36 -28.26
C SER A 10 0.90 -17.18 -27.29
N ALA A 11 1.34 -18.39 -26.96
CA ALA A 11 0.67 -19.28 -26.01
C ALA A 11 0.60 -18.64 -24.61
N LEU A 12 1.71 -18.08 -24.11
CA LEU A 12 1.73 -17.39 -22.82
C LEU A 12 0.76 -16.19 -22.82
N SER A 13 0.73 -15.40 -23.90
CA SER A 13 -0.18 -14.27 -24.01
C SER A 13 -1.65 -14.67 -23.87
N LEU A 14 -2.05 -15.78 -24.52
CA LEU A 14 -3.41 -16.31 -24.43
C LEU A 14 -3.72 -16.82 -23.03
N VAL A 15 -2.80 -17.56 -22.41
CA VAL A 15 -2.97 -18.07 -21.04
C VAL A 15 -3.11 -16.92 -20.05
N LEU A 16 -2.29 -15.88 -20.17
CA LEU A 16 -2.36 -14.70 -19.31
C LEU A 16 -3.71 -13.99 -19.49
N ALA A 17 -4.14 -13.71 -20.72
CA ALA A 17 -5.41 -13.05 -20.98
C ALA A 17 -6.61 -13.87 -20.45
N ALA A 18 -6.64 -15.18 -20.68
CA ALA A 18 -7.74 -16.04 -20.25
C ALA A 18 -7.87 -16.15 -18.72
N ASN A 19 -6.77 -15.99 -17.98
CA ASN A 19 -6.72 -16.19 -16.52
C ASN A 19 -6.53 -14.89 -15.73
N CYS A 20 -6.70 -13.75 -16.39
CA CYS A 20 -6.57 -12.44 -15.81
C CYS A 20 -7.85 -12.02 -15.07
N TYR A 21 -7.68 -11.38 -13.92
CA TYR A 21 -8.76 -10.77 -13.16
C TYR A 21 -9.03 -9.34 -13.64
N TYR A 22 -10.11 -9.18 -14.42
CA TYR A 22 -10.49 -7.93 -15.07
C TYR A 22 -11.37 -7.00 -14.22
N SER A 23 -11.55 -7.22 -12.91
CA SER A 23 -12.46 -6.36 -12.14
C SER A 23 -11.83 -4.98 -11.86
N PRO A 24 -12.51 -3.86 -12.25
CA PRO A 24 -12.04 -2.50 -11.93
C PRO A 24 -12.13 -2.16 -10.43
N ASP A 25 -12.91 -2.94 -9.68
CA ASP A 25 -13.11 -2.74 -8.25
C ASP A 25 -11.90 -3.23 -7.42
N SER A 26 -11.02 -4.05 -8.01
CA SER A 26 -9.79 -4.52 -7.35
C SER A 26 -8.83 -3.38 -7.05
N GLU A 27 -8.11 -3.41 -5.92
CA GLU A 27 -7.03 -2.45 -5.64
C GLU A 27 -5.92 -2.55 -6.70
N TYR A 28 -5.56 -3.79 -7.06
CA TYR A 28 -4.58 -4.10 -8.09
C TYR A 28 -5.28 -4.83 -9.23
N MET A 29 -5.41 -4.17 -10.38
CA MET A 29 -6.08 -4.72 -11.55
C MET A 29 -5.19 -5.72 -12.29
N PHE A 30 -5.82 -6.55 -13.11
CA PHE A 30 -5.20 -7.45 -14.06
C PHE A 30 -4.25 -8.50 -13.47
N GLU A 31 -4.53 -8.95 -12.25
CA GLU A 31 -3.78 -10.04 -11.65
C GLU A 31 -4.12 -11.37 -12.32
N ILE A 32 -3.09 -12.16 -12.63
CA ILE A 32 -3.24 -13.53 -13.12
C ILE A 32 -3.56 -14.45 -11.94
N MET A 33 -4.71 -15.13 -12.01
CA MET A 33 -5.19 -16.00 -10.95
C MET A 33 -4.68 -17.44 -11.07
N LEU A 34 -3.96 -17.77 -12.14
CA LEU A 34 -3.46 -19.10 -12.44
C LEU A 34 -2.01 -19.27 -11.94
N PRO A 35 -1.68 -20.33 -11.18
CA PRO A 35 -0.30 -20.62 -10.79
C PRO A 35 0.62 -20.86 -11.98
N VAL A 36 1.91 -20.57 -11.83
CA VAL A 36 2.91 -20.69 -12.92
C VAL A 36 3.04 -22.09 -13.47
N GLU A 37 2.97 -23.10 -12.62
CA GLU A 37 3.01 -24.50 -13.06
C GLU A 37 1.80 -24.84 -13.95
N GLU A 38 0.62 -24.37 -13.57
CA GLU A 38 -0.61 -24.56 -14.36
C GLU A 38 -0.54 -23.79 -15.68
N MET A 39 0.03 -22.58 -15.68
CA MET A 39 0.30 -21.84 -16.92
C MET A 39 1.21 -22.62 -17.86
N ALA A 40 2.29 -23.22 -17.33
CA ALA A 40 3.20 -24.05 -18.12
C ALA A 40 2.49 -25.29 -18.69
N ARG A 41 1.57 -25.88 -17.93
CA ARG A 41 0.73 -27.00 -18.40
C ARG A 41 -0.20 -26.57 -19.52
N CYS A 42 -0.90 -25.44 -19.38
CA CYS A 42 -1.77 -24.88 -20.43
C CYS A 42 -1.00 -24.55 -21.72
N MET A 43 0.25 -24.14 -21.60
CA MET A 43 1.14 -23.91 -22.74
C MET A 43 1.73 -25.20 -23.34
N GLY A 44 1.57 -26.35 -22.69
CA GLY A 44 2.20 -27.61 -23.12
C GLY A 44 3.72 -27.67 -22.90
N VAL A 45 4.27 -26.81 -22.02
CA VAL A 45 5.72 -26.68 -21.77
C VAL A 45 6.13 -27.08 -20.35
N LEU A 46 5.24 -27.73 -19.60
CA LEU A 46 5.55 -28.31 -18.30
C LEU A 46 6.22 -29.67 -18.49
N HIS A 47 7.49 -29.76 -18.08
CA HIS A 47 8.23 -31.02 -18.03
C HIS A 47 8.27 -31.56 -16.60
N VAL A 48 7.96 -32.84 -16.43
CA VAL A 48 8.07 -33.56 -15.15
C VAL A 48 9.10 -34.67 -15.32
N TYR A 49 10.21 -34.58 -14.61
CA TYR A 49 11.25 -35.61 -14.62
C TYR A 49 10.82 -36.84 -13.82
N GLU A 50 11.48 -37.97 -14.04
CA GLU A 50 11.26 -39.21 -13.28
C GLU A 50 11.40 -39.03 -11.77
N SER A 51 12.26 -38.10 -11.33
CA SER A 51 12.42 -37.72 -9.92
C SER A 51 11.26 -36.93 -9.33
N GLY A 52 10.23 -36.60 -10.12
CA GLY A 52 9.13 -35.72 -9.74
C GLY A 52 9.46 -34.23 -9.83
N ARG A 53 10.71 -33.87 -10.16
CA ARG A 53 11.11 -32.47 -10.39
C ARG A 53 10.32 -31.90 -11.58
N LYS A 54 9.82 -30.67 -11.43
CA LYS A 54 9.12 -29.95 -12.48
C LYS A 54 10.01 -28.86 -13.09
N ALA A 55 9.99 -28.72 -14.41
CA ALA A 55 10.67 -27.67 -15.15
C ALA A 55 9.73 -27.03 -16.18
N TYR A 56 9.91 -25.73 -16.38
CA TYR A 56 9.07 -24.92 -17.27
C TYR A 56 9.87 -23.70 -17.77
N ASP A 57 11.12 -23.93 -18.17
CA ASP A 57 12.08 -22.89 -18.57
C ASP A 57 11.61 -22.07 -19.78
N VAL A 58 10.88 -22.72 -20.70
CA VAL A 58 10.28 -22.03 -21.87
C VAL A 58 9.31 -20.94 -21.42
N LEU A 59 8.45 -21.24 -20.42
CA LEU A 59 7.55 -20.23 -19.84
C LEU A 59 8.35 -19.13 -19.15
N LEU A 60 9.37 -19.48 -18.34
CA LEU A 60 10.16 -18.49 -17.60
C LEU A 60 10.88 -17.52 -18.54
N ASN A 61 11.44 -18.04 -19.64
CA ASN A 61 12.09 -17.23 -20.67
C ASN A 61 11.09 -16.33 -21.39
N ALA A 62 9.92 -16.86 -21.77
CA ALA A 62 8.86 -16.06 -22.38
C ALA A 62 8.36 -14.96 -21.44
N LEU A 63 8.17 -15.28 -20.15
CA LEU A 63 7.72 -14.32 -19.14
C LEU A 63 8.75 -13.20 -18.94
N ARG A 64 10.05 -13.53 -18.95
CA ARG A 64 11.13 -12.54 -18.89
C ARG A 64 11.10 -11.58 -20.08
N VAL A 65 10.84 -12.08 -21.28
CA VAL A 65 10.68 -11.24 -22.48
C VAL A 65 9.46 -10.32 -22.35
N LEU A 66 8.32 -10.84 -21.89
CA LEU A 66 7.12 -10.01 -21.66
C LEU A 66 7.37 -8.93 -20.59
N GLU A 67 8.15 -9.23 -19.54
CA GLU A 67 8.52 -8.25 -18.52
C GLU A 67 9.46 -7.17 -19.08
N GLN A 68 10.41 -7.54 -19.95
CA GLN A 68 11.30 -6.59 -20.64
C GLN A 68 10.55 -5.67 -21.60
N LEU A 69 9.49 -6.17 -22.23
CA LEU A 69 8.58 -5.39 -23.07
C LEU A 69 7.56 -4.57 -22.27
N ASP A 70 7.63 -4.61 -20.94
CA ASP A 70 6.69 -3.96 -20.04
C ASP A 70 5.25 -4.42 -20.23
N TYR A 71 5.02 -5.64 -20.70
CA TYR A 71 3.67 -6.21 -20.86
C TYR A 71 3.15 -6.83 -19.56
N VAL A 72 4.05 -7.20 -18.66
CA VAL A 72 3.71 -7.79 -17.36
C VAL A 72 4.58 -7.23 -16.25
N VAL A 73 4.01 -7.15 -15.06
CA VAL A 73 4.75 -6.92 -13.81
C VAL A 73 4.75 -8.22 -13.01
N VAL A 74 5.94 -8.70 -12.65
CA VAL A 74 6.11 -9.98 -11.97
C VAL A 74 6.66 -9.76 -10.56
N HIS A 75 5.85 -10.09 -9.56
CA HIS A 75 6.32 -10.20 -8.18
C HIS A 75 6.89 -11.59 -7.95
N ARG A 76 8.19 -11.64 -7.63
CA ARG A 76 8.89 -12.87 -7.30
C ARG A 76 9.05 -12.99 -5.79
N ALA A 77 8.82 -14.18 -5.25
CA ALA A 77 9.08 -14.51 -3.85
C ALA A 77 9.84 -15.82 -3.75
N ARG A 78 10.46 -16.05 -2.58
CA ARG A 78 11.29 -17.22 -2.36
C ARG A 78 10.42 -18.46 -2.28
N ASP A 79 10.72 -19.44 -3.11
CA ASP A 79 10.11 -20.76 -3.09
C ASP A 79 10.72 -21.57 -1.94
N ALA A 80 9.87 -22.15 -1.08
CA ALA A 80 10.33 -22.95 0.05
C ALA A 80 11.06 -24.22 -0.40
N ASP A 81 10.60 -24.82 -1.51
CA ASP A 81 11.12 -26.11 -2.00
C ASP A 81 12.44 -25.94 -2.75
N SER A 82 12.54 -24.95 -3.65
CA SER A 82 13.74 -24.76 -4.47
C SER A 82 14.72 -23.71 -3.93
N GLY A 83 14.31 -22.92 -2.93
CA GLY A 83 15.09 -21.79 -2.39
C GLY A 83 15.29 -20.62 -3.37
N GLN A 84 14.72 -20.70 -4.58
CA GLN A 84 14.86 -19.70 -5.64
C GLN A 84 13.70 -18.70 -5.62
N ASN A 85 13.94 -17.49 -6.12
CA ASN A 85 12.88 -16.49 -6.28
C ASN A 85 12.04 -16.82 -7.53
N LYS A 86 10.88 -17.43 -7.32
CA LYS A 86 9.95 -17.81 -8.39
C LYS A 86 8.91 -16.70 -8.63
N PRO A 87 8.39 -16.55 -9.87
CA PRO A 87 7.25 -15.68 -10.14
C PRO A 87 6.03 -16.17 -9.35
N MET A 88 5.52 -15.37 -8.42
CA MET A 88 4.39 -15.77 -7.57
C MET A 88 3.11 -15.00 -7.87
N ARG A 89 3.23 -13.71 -8.21
CA ARG A 89 2.09 -12.90 -8.66
C ARG A 89 2.47 -12.20 -9.95
N ILE A 90 1.59 -12.23 -10.93
CA ILE A 90 1.79 -11.64 -12.25
C ILE A 90 0.63 -10.70 -12.52
N PHE A 91 0.92 -9.53 -13.06
CA PHE A 91 -0.08 -8.52 -13.40
C PHE A 91 0.14 -8.08 -14.84
N LEU A 92 -0.93 -7.93 -15.62
CA LEU A 92 -0.82 -7.30 -16.95
C LEU A 92 -0.74 -5.77 -16.82
N THR A 93 -0.04 -5.16 -17.76
CA THR A 93 0.03 -3.70 -17.92
C THR A 93 -0.89 -3.24 -19.06
N GLU A 94 -1.07 -1.93 -19.20
CA GLU A 94 -1.68 -1.29 -20.35
C GLU A 94 -0.96 -1.65 -21.67
N SER A 95 0.38 -1.74 -21.64
CA SER A 95 1.23 -2.05 -22.80
C SER A 95 0.92 -3.41 -23.40
N PHE A 96 0.47 -4.37 -22.58
CA PHE A 96 -0.03 -5.65 -23.08
C PHE A 96 -1.22 -5.46 -24.02
N PHE A 97 -2.15 -4.56 -23.70
CA PHE A 97 -3.34 -4.36 -24.53
C PHE A 97 -3.04 -3.48 -25.74
N THR A 98 -2.31 -2.38 -25.55
CA THR A 98 -2.00 -1.42 -26.62
C THR A 98 -1.10 -2.01 -27.70
N SER A 99 -0.15 -2.88 -27.33
CA SER A 99 0.67 -3.63 -28.31
C SER A 99 -0.13 -4.55 -29.24
N ARG A 100 -1.38 -4.87 -28.88
CA ARG A 100 -2.30 -5.71 -29.66
C ARG A 100 -3.36 -4.87 -30.39
N GLY A 101 -3.15 -3.57 -30.49
CA GLY A 101 -4.01 -2.63 -31.22
C GLY A 101 -5.25 -2.18 -30.46
N MET A 102 -5.36 -2.45 -29.17
CA MET A 102 -6.47 -1.98 -28.33
C MET A 102 -6.17 -0.57 -27.83
N SER A 103 -7.06 0.38 -28.05
CA SER A 103 -6.94 1.70 -27.42
C SER A 103 -7.26 1.63 -25.92
N VAL A 104 -6.83 2.63 -25.15
CA VAL A 104 -7.17 2.71 -23.71
C VAL A 104 -8.68 2.88 -23.52
N GLU A 105 -9.32 3.58 -24.45
CA GLU A 105 -10.77 3.79 -24.52
C GLU A 105 -11.52 2.47 -24.75
N ASP A 106 -11.00 1.58 -25.61
CA ASP A 106 -11.56 0.25 -25.84
C ASP A 106 -11.50 -0.60 -24.57
N ILE A 107 -10.33 -0.63 -23.91
CA ILE A 107 -10.13 -1.37 -22.66
C ILE A 107 -11.15 -0.90 -21.61
N ARG A 108 -11.33 0.41 -21.45
CA ARG A 108 -12.29 0.99 -20.51
C ARG A 108 -13.72 0.57 -20.85
N THR A 109 -14.08 0.65 -22.12
CA THR A 109 -15.41 0.25 -22.61
C THR A 109 -15.68 -1.22 -22.33
N TRP A 110 -14.71 -2.09 -22.58
CA TRP A 110 -14.85 -3.53 -22.34
C TRP A 110 -14.92 -3.87 -20.86
N LEU A 111 -14.16 -3.19 -20.01
CA LEU A 111 -14.25 -3.36 -18.55
C LEU A 111 -15.61 -2.93 -18.01
N HIS A 112 -16.17 -1.83 -18.53
CA HIS A 112 -17.50 -1.38 -18.15
C HIS A 112 -18.57 -2.41 -18.58
N LYS A 113 -18.51 -2.88 -19.82
CA LYS A 113 -19.40 -3.94 -20.34
C LYS A 113 -19.26 -5.24 -19.55
N TYR A 114 -18.04 -5.65 -19.23
CA TYR A 114 -17.77 -6.83 -18.41
C TYR A 114 -18.41 -6.71 -17.03
N ARG A 115 -18.28 -5.55 -16.37
CA ARG A 115 -18.93 -5.29 -15.08
C ARG A 115 -20.46 -5.38 -15.18
N GLN A 116 -21.06 -4.72 -16.16
CA GLN A 116 -22.51 -4.77 -16.40
C GLN A 116 -22.98 -6.21 -16.63
N TRP A 117 -22.29 -6.95 -17.50
CA TRP A 117 -22.59 -8.34 -17.78
C TRP A 117 -22.44 -9.24 -16.55
N ALA A 118 -21.39 -9.06 -15.75
CA ALA A 118 -21.16 -9.86 -14.54
C ALA A 118 -22.26 -9.64 -13.49
N VAL A 119 -22.77 -8.40 -13.37
CA VAL A 119 -23.92 -8.07 -12.52
C VAL A 119 -25.20 -8.69 -13.07
N ALA A 120 -25.50 -8.47 -14.35
CA ALA A 120 -26.71 -9.00 -14.99
C ALA A 120 -26.77 -10.53 -14.98
N SER A 121 -25.63 -11.20 -15.09
CA SER A 121 -25.52 -12.66 -15.07
C SER A 121 -25.44 -13.26 -13.65
N GLY A 122 -25.45 -12.42 -12.61
CA GLY A 122 -25.39 -12.87 -11.21
C GLY A 122 -24.04 -13.48 -10.77
N ILE A 123 -22.99 -13.36 -11.59
CA ILE A 123 -21.66 -13.94 -11.30
C ILE A 123 -20.71 -12.95 -10.61
N ALA A 124 -21.09 -11.68 -10.45
CA ALA A 124 -20.22 -10.65 -9.87
C ALA A 124 -19.71 -11.04 -8.48
N GLU A 125 -20.57 -11.62 -7.65
CA GLU A 125 -20.20 -12.09 -6.31
C GLU A 125 -19.26 -13.30 -6.36
N SER A 126 -19.58 -14.31 -7.19
CA SER A 126 -18.74 -15.50 -7.31
C SER A 126 -17.34 -15.21 -7.85
N VAL A 127 -17.23 -14.24 -8.78
CA VAL A 127 -15.96 -13.76 -9.34
C VAL A 127 -15.13 -13.04 -8.28
N ARG A 128 -15.77 -12.19 -7.46
CA ARG A 128 -15.14 -11.50 -6.32
C ARG A 128 -14.67 -12.50 -5.26
N ASP A 129 -15.48 -13.49 -4.92
CA ASP A 129 -15.14 -14.52 -3.93
C ASP A 129 -14.00 -15.41 -4.41
N ARG A 130 -13.94 -15.71 -5.72
CA ARG A 130 -12.81 -16.41 -6.33
C ARG A 130 -11.52 -15.61 -6.16
N TYR A 131 -11.56 -14.29 -6.36
CA TYR A 131 -10.39 -13.43 -6.15
C TYR A 131 -10.00 -13.30 -4.68
N ALA A 132 -10.96 -13.18 -3.77
CA ALA A 132 -10.70 -13.16 -2.33
C ALA A 132 -10.03 -14.47 -1.86
N ARG A 133 -10.50 -15.63 -2.34
CA ARG A 133 -9.86 -16.93 -2.09
C ARG A 133 -8.44 -17.00 -2.64
N HIS A 134 -8.19 -16.43 -3.82
CA HIS A 134 -6.84 -16.31 -4.38
C HIS A 134 -5.93 -15.46 -3.49
N GLN A 135 -6.37 -14.27 -3.05
CA GLN A 135 -5.59 -13.44 -2.12
C GLN A 135 -5.31 -14.16 -0.80
N LEU A 136 -6.31 -14.85 -0.23
CA LEU A 136 -6.14 -15.62 1.00
C LEU A 136 -5.12 -16.75 0.82
N LYS A 137 -5.14 -17.45 -0.31
CA LYS A 137 -4.14 -18.47 -0.65
C LYS A 137 -2.74 -17.86 -0.71
N MET A 138 -2.58 -16.70 -1.36
CA MET A 138 -1.29 -16.01 -1.44
C MET A 138 -0.79 -15.61 -0.05
N ALA A 139 -1.65 -15.04 0.78
CA ALA A 139 -1.33 -14.65 2.15
C ALA A 139 -0.89 -15.86 3.01
N ARG A 140 -1.58 -16.99 2.91
CA ARG A 140 -1.20 -18.24 3.63
C ARG A 140 0.17 -18.78 3.23
N LEU A 141 0.58 -18.54 1.99
CA LEU A 141 1.91 -18.91 1.48
C LEU A 141 2.99 -17.85 1.80
N GLY A 142 2.64 -16.80 2.55
CA GLY A 142 3.55 -15.69 2.86
C GLY A 142 3.86 -14.79 1.65
N ILE A 143 3.10 -14.91 0.56
CA ILE A 143 3.29 -14.15 -0.67
C ILE A 143 2.44 -12.89 -0.58
N ASN A 144 2.99 -11.83 0.03
CA ASN A 144 2.33 -10.52 0.11
C ASN A 144 3.14 -9.42 -0.58
N ILE A 145 2.44 -8.36 -0.97
CA ILE A 145 3.07 -7.16 -1.56
C ILE A 145 3.01 -5.96 -0.61
N ASP A 146 2.67 -6.18 0.66
CA ASP A 146 2.40 -5.13 1.64
C ASP A 146 3.66 -4.31 1.95
N GLY A 147 4.83 -4.95 2.01
CA GLY A 147 6.13 -4.25 2.14
C GLY A 147 6.66 -3.66 0.84
N HIS A 148 6.04 -3.95 -0.32
CA HIS A 148 6.57 -3.60 -1.63
C HIS A 148 5.98 -2.28 -2.16
N HIS A 149 6.37 -1.16 -1.55
CA HIS A 149 5.83 0.17 -1.87
C HIS A 149 5.96 0.56 -3.35
N SER A 150 7.12 0.31 -3.97
CA SER A 150 7.36 0.62 -5.40
C SER A 150 6.45 -0.19 -6.33
N LEU A 151 6.30 -1.49 -6.06
CA LEU A 151 5.39 -2.38 -6.79
C LEU A 151 3.94 -1.91 -6.65
N LYS A 152 3.48 -1.64 -5.42
CA LYS A 152 2.12 -1.13 -5.18
C LYS A 152 1.86 0.16 -5.93
N ASN A 153 2.82 1.08 -5.96
CA ASN A 153 2.70 2.33 -6.69
C ASN A 153 2.59 2.09 -8.20
N ARG A 154 3.40 1.20 -8.77
CA ARG A 154 3.31 0.81 -10.19
C ARG A 154 1.95 0.18 -10.53
N LEU A 155 1.45 -0.74 -9.72
CA LEU A 155 0.14 -1.36 -9.93
C LEU A 155 -1.01 -0.33 -9.81
N LYS A 156 -0.89 0.63 -8.89
CA LYS A 156 -1.83 1.76 -8.78
C LYS A 156 -1.77 2.68 -10.01
N GLN A 157 -0.60 2.90 -10.60
CA GLN A 157 -0.46 3.64 -11.86
C GLN A 157 -1.17 2.92 -13.01
N ILE A 158 -0.97 1.61 -13.18
CA ILE A 158 -1.67 0.80 -14.19
C ILE A 158 -3.19 0.93 -14.03
N LYS A 159 -3.70 0.84 -12.79
CA LYS A 159 -5.12 1.07 -12.52
C LYS A 159 -5.58 2.47 -12.93
N ARG A 160 -4.82 3.53 -12.61
CA ARG A 160 -5.14 4.92 -12.97
C ARG A 160 -5.20 5.16 -14.47
N TRP A 161 -4.34 4.49 -15.24
CA TRP A 161 -4.37 4.56 -16.71
C TRP A 161 -5.68 4.05 -17.29
N VAL A 162 -6.19 2.95 -16.72
CA VAL A 162 -7.38 2.26 -17.24
C VAL A 162 -8.69 2.83 -16.67
N VAL A 163 -8.70 3.19 -15.39
CA VAL A 163 -9.85 3.80 -14.70
C VAL A 163 -9.70 5.32 -14.76
N SER A 164 -10.37 5.94 -15.73
CA SER A 164 -10.34 7.35 -16.18
C SER A 164 -9.67 8.43 -15.28
N PRO A 165 -8.88 9.37 -15.87
CA PRO A 165 -8.34 10.56 -15.23
C PRO A 165 -9.38 11.48 -14.58
N GLU A 166 -10.62 11.54 -15.08
CA GLU A 166 -11.67 12.45 -14.58
C GLU A 166 -12.18 12.03 -13.20
N LEU A 167 -12.43 10.73 -13.01
CA LEU A 167 -12.79 10.14 -11.72
C LEU A 167 -11.61 10.19 -10.74
N CYS A 168 -10.38 10.11 -11.24
CA CYS A 168 -9.19 10.29 -10.42
C CYS A 168 -9.04 11.76 -10.00
N ALA A 169 -9.24 12.72 -10.91
CA ALA A 169 -9.22 14.16 -10.63
C ALA A 169 -10.35 14.56 -9.68
N GLU A 170 -11.54 13.99 -9.83
CA GLU A 170 -12.66 14.18 -8.92
C GLU A 170 -12.38 13.58 -7.55
N LYS A 171 -11.86 12.35 -7.48
CA LYS A 171 -11.40 11.76 -6.23
C LYS A 171 -10.29 12.59 -5.58
N GLN A 172 -9.33 13.09 -6.35
CA GLN A 172 -8.23 13.92 -5.83
C GLN A 172 -8.73 15.28 -5.33
N ARG A 173 -9.66 15.92 -6.05
CA ARG A 173 -10.36 17.12 -5.57
C ARG A 173 -11.08 16.84 -4.25
N VAL A 174 -11.93 15.81 -4.21
CA VAL A 174 -12.67 15.42 -3.00
C VAL A 174 -11.72 15.07 -1.85
N THR A 175 -10.62 14.37 -2.11
CA THR A 175 -9.63 14.04 -1.07
C THR A 175 -8.88 15.29 -0.59
N SER A 176 -8.49 16.18 -1.50
CA SER A 176 -7.84 17.46 -1.15
C SER A 176 -8.79 18.41 -0.41
N ASP A 177 -10.09 18.37 -0.73
CA ASP A 177 -11.12 19.12 0.00
C ASP A 177 -11.31 18.56 1.40
N ILE A 178 -11.33 17.23 1.55
CA ILE A 178 -11.37 16.56 2.85
C ILE A 178 -10.11 16.87 3.66
N GLU A 179 -8.92 16.80 3.07
CA GLU A 179 -7.65 17.15 3.72
C GLU A 179 -7.63 18.62 4.12
N ARG A 180 -8.08 19.54 3.25
CA ARG A 180 -8.19 20.97 3.58
C ARG A 180 -9.21 21.24 4.68
N VAL A 181 -10.32 20.52 4.72
CA VAL A 181 -11.31 20.61 5.80
C VAL A 181 -10.73 20.04 7.10
N LEU A 182 -9.97 18.96 7.05
CA LEU A 182 -9.28 18.37 8.20
C LEU A 182 -8.16 19.28 8.71
N ASP A 183 -7.37 19.88 7.82
CA ASP A 183 -6.33 20.85 8.14
C ASP A 183 -6.93 22.16 8.65
N GLY A 184 -8.06 22.58 8.08
CA GLY A 184 -8.85 23.71 8.56
C GLY A 184 -9.43 23.46 9.94
N HIS A 185 -9.94 22.25 10.21
CA HIS A 185 -10.33 21.84 11.55
C HIS A 185 -9.13 21.74 12.50
N ALA A 186 -7.98 21.23 12.06
CA ALA A 186 -6.76 21.18 12.86
C ALA A 186 -6.20 22.59 13.15
N ALA A 187 -6.33 23.52 12.20
CA ALA A 187 -5.97 24.93 12.34
C ALA A 187 -6.96 25.67 13.24
N ASN A 188 -8.27 25.41 13.12
CA ASN A 188 -9.30 25.94 14.02
C ASN A 188 -9.12 25.39 15.44
N LEU A 189 -8.77 24.11 15.61
CA LEU A 189 -8.37 23.54 16.90
C LEU A 189 -7.08 24.19 17.45
N ARG A 190 -6.16 24.61 16.57
CA ARG A 190 -4.97 25.39 16.96
C ARG A 190 -5.27 26.87 17.24
N GLN A 191 -6.30 27.46 16.64
CA GLN A 191 -6.75 28.83 16.89
C GLN A 191 -7.66 28.94 18.11
N LEU A 192 -8.38 27.86 18.43
CA LEU A 192 -9.09 27.67 19.70
C LEU A 192 -8.15 27.37 20.87
N ARG A 193 -6.83 27.21 20.62
CA ARG A 193 -5.85 27.29 21.71
C ARG A 193 -5.76 28.75 22.17
N PRO A 194 -5.99 29.03 23.46
CA PRO A 194 -5.87 30.39 23.98
C PRO A 194 -4.49 30.98 23.67
N ALA A 195 -4.48 32.29 23.40
CA ALA A 195 -3.28 33.05 23.06
C ALA A 195 -2.17 32.84 24.12
N LYS A 196 -0.92 32.72 23.63
CA LYS A 196 0.34 32.46 24.35
C LYS A 196 0.70 33.52 25.42
N GLY A 197 -0.15 33.73 26.42
CA GLY A 197 0.15 34.54 27.60
C GLY A 197 0.46 33.69 28.83
N THR A 198 -0.35 32.66 29.10
CA THR A 198 -0.36 31.96 30.40
C THR A 198 0.53 30.72 30.49
N ASP A 199 0.93 30.12 29.37
CA ASP A 199 1.59 28.80 29.35
C ASP A 199 3.11 28.84 29.11
N ARG A 200 3.75 30.02 29.16
CA ARG A 200 5.19 30.16 28.88
C ARG A 200 6.04 29.31 29.84
N PHE A 201 5.85 29.52 31.14
CA PHE A 201 6.61 28.82 32.18
C PHE A 201 6.19 27.35 32.29
N GLN A 202 4.91 27.03 32.06
CA GLN A 202 4.44 25.65 32.03
C GLN A 202 5.09 24.84 30.91
N ASN A 203 5.20 25.41 29.70
CA ASN A 203 5.85 24.74 28.58
C ASN A 203 7.37 24.64 28.76
N ALA A 204 8.01 25.64 29.38
CA ALA A 204 9.43 25.56 29.73
C ALA A 204 9.70 24.45 30.76
N TRP A 205 8.87 24.32 31.79
CA TRP A 205 8.95 23.23 32.77
C TRP A 205 8.79 21.85 32.11
N ARG A 206 7.80 21.69 31.22
CA ARG A 206 7.59 20.43 30.47
C ARG A 206 8.79 20.05 29.61
N ARG A 207 9.42 21.01 28.93
CA ARG A 207 10.62 20.76 28.12
C ARG A 207 11.81 20.38 28.98
N TYR A 208 12.00 21.04 30.12
CA TYR A 208 13.07 20.72 31.06
C TYR A 208 12.90 19.33 31.68
N ALA A 209 11.69 18.99 32.14
CA ALA A 209 11.37 17.65 32.65
C ALA A 209 11.54 16.55 31.58
N ALA A 210 11.23 16.86 30.32
CA ALA A 210 11.46 15.94 29.19
C ALA A 210 12.91 15.91 28.68
N GLY A 211 13.78 16.82 29.15
CA GLY A 211 15.16 16.98 28.69
C GLY A 211 16.14 15.93 29.22
N GLY A 212 15.68 14.98 30.04
CA GLY A 212 16.49 13.86 30.52
C GLY A 212 17.41 14.17 31.71
N GLU A 213 17.60 15.45 32.05
CA GLU A 213 18.41 15.89 33.20
C GLU A 213 17.70 15.70 34.55
N LEU A 214 16.38 15.46 34.53
CA LEU A 214 15.56 15.38 35.73
C LEU A 214 14.96 13.99 35.91
N THR A 215 15.36 13.30 36.98
CA THR A 215 14.76 12.01 37.34
C THR A 215 13.37 12.21 37.97
N MET A 216 12.48 11.23 37.83
CA MET A 216 11.12 11.30 38.38
C MET A 216 11.09 11.58 39.90
N ALA A 217 12.06 11.05 40.65
CA ALA A 217 12.19 11.31 42.09
C ALA A 217 12.56 12.78 42.40
N MET A 218 13.42 13.39 41.59
CA MET A 218 13.79 14.80 41.72
C MET A 218 12.62 15.72 41.35
N GLN A 219 11.84 15.35 40.32
CA GLN A 219 10.62 16.07 39.95
C GLN A 219 9.63 16.11 41.11
N MET A 220 9.32 14.95 41.69
CA MET A 220 8.40 14.85 42.81
C MET A 220 8.87 15.65 44.02
N LYS A 221 10.18 15.65 44.31
CA LYS A 221 10.76 16.43 45.41
C LYS A 221 10.61 17.95 45.19
N LEU A 222 10.83 18.43 43.96
CA LEU A 222 10.66 19.84 43.60
C LEU A 222 9.19 20.26 43.70
N GLU A 223 8.27 19.48 43.12
CA GLU A 223 6.83 19.73 43.19
C GLU A 223 6.31 19.69 44.64
N GLN A 224 6.78 18.74 45.44
CA GLN A 224 6.43 18.64 46.86
C GLN A 224 6.95 19.84 47.66
N SER A 225 8.16 20.34 47.37
CA SER A 225 8.71 21.52 48.04
C SER A 225 7.88 22.77 47.76
N VAL A 226 7.50 23.00 46.50
CA VAL A 226 6.67 24.16 46.13
C VAL A 226 5.27 24.02 46.71
N ARG A 227 4.71 22.81 46.74
CA ARG A 227 3.37 22.55 47.30
C ARG A 227 3.33 22.67 48.82
N ALA A 228 4.43 22.37 49.52
CA ALA A 228 4.54 22.53 50.96
C ALA A 228 4.57 24.01 51.38
N GLU A 229 5.27 24.86 50.61
CA GLU A 229 5.40 26.30 50.90
C GLU A 229 4.23 27.13 50.35
N HIS A 230 3.65 26.71 49.23
CA HIS A 230 2.50 27.38 48.61
C HIS A 230 1.39 26.37 48.29
N PRO A 231 0.61 25.95 49.31
CA PRO A 231 -0.55 25.10 49.10
C PRO A 231 -1.51 25.77 48.10
N GLN A 232 -2.00 24.99 47.15
CA GLN A 232 -2.97 25.41 46.12
C GLN A 232 -2.46 26.38 45.03
N LEU A 233 -1.17 26.76 45.02
CA LEU A 233 -0.64 27.68 44.01
C LEU A 233 -0.79 27.15 42.58
N ASN A 234 -0.68 25.83 42.38
CA ASN A 234 -0.91 25.19 41.08
C ASN A 234 -2.36 25.39 40.53
N VAL A 235 -3.32 25.69 41.41
CA VAL A 235 -4.72 25.90 41.04
C VAL A 235 -5.07 27.38 40.99
N SER A 236 -4.53 28.20 41.91
CA SER A 236 -4.81 29.63 42.00
C SER A 236 -4.00 30.49 41.03
N ASP A 237 -2.73 30.14 40.78
CA ASP A 237 -1.82 30.88 39.88
C ASP A 237 -0.78 29.92 39.30
N ALA A 238 -1.19 29.21 38.24
CA ALA A 238 -0.36 28.23 37.57
C ALA A 238 0.93 28.85 37.00
N GLU A 239 0.90 30.11 36.58
CA GLU A 239 2.06 30.79 36.00
C GLU A 239 3.16 30.97 37.05
N LYS A 240 2.80 31.48 38.23
CA LYS A 240 3.72 31.63 39.36
C LYS A 240 4.22 30.28 39.88
N TYR A 241 3.37 29.26 39.87
CA TYR A 241 3.75 27.89 40.23
C TYR A 241 4.87 27.32 39.32
N TYR A 242 4.70 27.38 38.00
CA TYR A 242 5.71 26.85 37.06
C TYR A 242 6.97 27.70 37.01
N ARG A 243 6.87 29.02 37.25
CA ARG A 243 8.03 29.89 37.40
C ARG A 243 8.89 29.49 38.60
N LEU A 244 8.28 29.28 39.77
CA LEU A 244 8.98 28.82 40.98
C LEU A 244 9.65 27.46 40.81
N LEU A 245 9.01 26.54 40.07
CA LEU A 245 9.61 25.24 39.76
C LEU A 245 10.87 25.37 38.91
N LEU A 246 10.83 26.24 37.89
CA LEU A 246 11.99 26.51 37.04
C LEU A 246 13.13 27.20 37.79
N GLU A 247 12.80 28.17 38.66
CA GLU A 247 13.78 28.85 39.51
C GLU A 247 14.48 27.87 40.47
N ARG A 248 13.72 26.96 41.11
CA ARG A 248 14.29 25.93 42.01
C ARG A 248 15.09 24.87 41.28
N ALA A 249 14.76 24.61 40.03
CA ALA A 249 15.54 23.75 39.16
C ALA A 249 16.82 24.42 38.61
N GLY A 250 17.04 25.72 38.89
CA GLY A 250 18.21 26.46 38.39
C GLY A 250 18.15 26.78 36.90
N VAL A 251 16.95 26.73 36.29
CA VAL A 251 16.77 27.03 34.86
C VAL A 251 16.68 28.55 34.67
N PRO A 252 17.53 29.18 33.85
CA PRO A 252 17.47 30.62 33.61
C PRO A 252 16.15 31.01 32.94
N LEU A 253 15.43 31.95 33.55
CA LEU A 253 14.19 32.50 33.01
C LEU A 253 14.51 33.62 32.02
N SER A 254 14.65 33.30 30.74
CA SER A 254 14.71 34.29 29.64
C SER A 254 13.39 34.41 28.91
#